data_AF-A0A959QXN8-F1
#
_entry.id   AF-A0A959QXN8-F1
#
_cell.length_a   1.000
_cell.length_b   1.000
_cell.length_c   1.000
_cell.angle_alpha   90.00
_cell.angle_beta   90.00
_cell.angle_gamma   90.00
#
_symmetry.space_group_name_H-M   'P 1'
#
loop_
_entity.id
_entity.type
_entity.pdbx_description
1 polymer ?
#
loop_
_entity_poly.entity_id
_entity_poly.type
_entity_poly.pdbx_seq_one_letter_code
_entity_poly.pdbx_strand_id
1 'polypeptide(L)'
;MLPLDKEYSARLQKIAEAIQASEELVKYLEEEEEEDYLALRESYEPLINEVHAEVAAKNPLQLIAAEEAIFDASFEGLYLPRILGYAVLRGEVDEQFIYRRPQSHFQNALMAICNSANFDILKKRIGQTIQVGFALSSDIWITNLINNFDNRKIRYFLQSQKLDKYRNLVDRRMGYLRYKRQFDSENYMTAIFPENAGQLPIYFSRLKTFLAYRATLEGADNSSIVPHVKAFVNNKALWGTKEHMQILGIYGGYWELEDWMKKDGKAAMTNCRENLDEFDEHWFGFLLELFSGSMAPNAQTDQQWSVLTDRAVKDEMADYFDLVTKVHETEIEAEATQEAIREFHRQRPGLSKVNECVRKTIYQYFQRAIQPLTATQYTRFFEVTRLYPVYMEIFANQQFNQDLKELSMSFIKKCLKLFVDKRGKDYQDIKKFVSTTFVDLGFLTDKQTVELFKTRRKRKPGE
;
A
#
# COMPACT_ATOMS: atom_id res chain seq x y z
N MET A 1 -6.36 -13.40 18.60
CA MET A 1 -4.95 -13.07 18.28
C MET A 1 -4.14 -14.32 18.49
N LEU A 2 -3.13 -14.57 17.67
CA LEU A 2 -2.31 -15.77 17.83
C LEU A 2 -1.38 -15.61 19.04
N PRO A 3 -1.18 -16.68 19.82
CA PRO A 3 -0.20 -16.65 20.89
C PRO A 3 1.21 -16.48 20.31
N LEU A 4 2.09 -15.88 21.10
CA LEU A 4 3.50 -15.75 20.75
C LEU A 4 4.19 -17.11 20.84
N ASP A 5 5.04 -17.42 19.86
CA ASP A 5 5.89 -18.61 19.90
C ASP A 5 6.79 -18.60 21.15
N LYS A 6 6.99 -19.79 21.74
CA LYS A 6 7.81 -19.97 22.93
C LYS A 6 9.25 -19.51 22.74
N GLU A 7 9.79 -19.63 21.53
CA GLU A 7 11.14 -19.16 21.24
C GLU A 7 11.26 -17.63 21.39
N TYR A 8 10.31 -16.89 20.82
CA TYR A 8 10.28 -15.43 20.95
C TYR A 8 10.01 -15.01 22.39
N SER A 9 9.07 -15.66 23.07
CA SER A 9 8.80 -15.33 24.48
C SER A 9 10.01 -15.58 25.37
N ALA A 10 10.75 -16.68 25.14
CA ALA A 10 11.96 -16.99 25.91
C ALA A 10 13.09 -15.99 25.63
N ARG A 11 13.24 -15.51 24.38
CA ARG A 11 14.22 -14.47 24.04
C ARG A 11 13.86 -13.13 24.67
N LEU A 12 12.60 -12.72 24.62
CA LEU A 12 12.13 -11.51 25.30
C LEU A 12 12.35 -11.61 26.80
N GLN A 13 12.05 -12.76 27.41
CA GLN A 13 12.30 -12.98 28.83
C GLN A 13 13.80 -12.85 29.18
N LYS A 14 14.70 -13.42 28.37
CA LYS A 14 16.15 -13.24 28.58
C LYS A 14 16.58 -11.78 28.48
N ILE A 15 15.99 -11.01 27.56
CA ILE A 15 16.28 -9.57 27.44
C ILE A 15 15.79 -8.85 28.69
N ALA A 16 14.58 -9.14 29.18
CA ALA A 16 14.06 -8.59 30.42
C ALA A 16 14.97 -8.93 31.62
N GLU A 17 15.39 -10.19 31.76
CA GLU A 17 16.32 -10.62 32.82
C GLU A 17 17.67 -9.88 32.72
N ALA A 18 18.18 -9.68 31.51
CA ALA A 18 19.42 -8.93 31.27
C ALA A 18 19.27 -7.44 31.66
N ILE A 19 18.15 -6.80 31.31
CA ILE A 19 17.85 -5.41 31.71
C ILE A 19 17.83 -5.30 33.23
N GLN A 20 17.10 -6.19 33.90
CA GLN A 20 16.94 -6.16 35.36
C GLN A 20 18.25 -6.44 36.11
N ALA A 21 19.19 -7.17 35.50
CA ALA A 21 20.51 -7.46 36.06
C ALA A 21 21.60 -6.46 35.61
N SER A 22 21.25 -5.45 34.80
CA SER A 22 22.23 -4.57 34.15
C SER A 22 22.77 -3.50 35.10
N GLU A 23 24.06 -3.19 34.97
CA GLU A 23 24.69 -2.09 35.72
C GLU A 23 24.10 -0.75 35.30
N GLU A 24 23.70 -0.60 34.03
CA GLU A 24 23.05 0.60 33.51
C GLU A 24 21.70 0.87 34.19
N LEU A 25 20.90 -0.18 34.45
CA LEU A 25 19.65 -0.02 35.18
C LEU A 25 19.91 0.35 36.64
N VAL A 26 20.85 -0.32 37.31
CA VAL A 26 21.23 0.02 38.70
C VAL A 26 21.64 1.48 38.78
N LYS A 27 22.50 1.93 37.88
CA LYS A 27 22.95 3.32 37.81
C LYS A 27 21.77 4.28 37.60
N TYR A 28 20.89 3.99 36.65
CA TYR A 28 19.70 4.82 36.41
C TYR A 28 18.77 4.87 37.63
N LEU A 29 18.59 3.77 38.37
CA LEU A 29 17.77 3.73 39.58
C LEU A 29 18.41 4.50 40.75
N GLU A 30 19.73 4.65 40.77
CA GLU A 30 20.45 5.42 41.79
C GLU A 30 20.51 6.92 41.46
N GLU A 31 20.77 7.27 40.20
CA GLU A 31 20.98 8.66 39.76
C GLU A 31 19.68 9.32 39.26
N GLU A 32 18.73 8.54 38.71
CA GLU A 32 17.49 8.98 38.06
C GLU A 32 17.69 10.03 36.94
N GLU A 33 18.88 10.10 36.36
CA GLU A 33 19.23 11.05 35.30
C GLU A 33 18.81 10.57 33.90
N GLU A 34 18.45 11.51 33.03
CA GLU A 34 17.98 11.20 31.67
C GLU A 34 19.06 10.56 30.79
N GLU A 35 20.34 10.87 31.06
CA GLU A 35 21.50 10.30 30.36
C GLU A 35 21.67 8.80 30.64
N ASP A 36 21.35 8.35 31.85
CA ASP A 36 21.45 6.93 32.21
C ASP A 36 20.32 6.11 31.59
N TYR A 37 19.10 6.66 31.55
CA TYR A 37 18.01 6.03 30.81
C TYR A 37 18.31 5.97 29.30
N LEU A 38 19.01 6.98 28.77
CA LEU A 38 19.46 6.98 27.38
C LEU A 38 20.48 5.86 27.13
N ALA A 39 21.42 5.64 28.04
CA ALA A 39 22.38 4.54 27.96
C ALA A 39 21.68 3.17 27.97
N LEU A 40 20.74 2.97 28.91
CA LEU A 40 19.91 1.75 28.97
C LEU A 40 19.17 1.52 27.64
N ARG A 41 18.63 2.58 27.06
CA ARG A 41 17.94 2.54 25.78
C ARG A 41 18.85 2.11 24.64
N GLU A 42 20.02 2.72 24.53
CA GLU A 42 20.98 2.43 23.47
C GLU A 42 21.51 0.99 23.54
N SER A 43 21.64 0.43 24.74
CA SER A 43 22.03 -0.97 24.94
C SER A 43 20.92 -1.97 24.60
N TYR A 44 19.67 -1.72 25.01
CA TYR A 44 18.63 -2.76 25.00
C TYR A 44 17.50 -2.57 23.97
N GLU A 45 17.15 -1.34 23.54
CA GLU A 45 16.15 -1.17 22.46
C GLU A 45 16.54 -1.91 21.15
N PRO A 46 17.82 -1.96 20.72
CA PRO A 46 18.21 -2.73 19.54
C PRO A 46 17.93 -4.23 19.66
N LEU A 47 18.10 -4.82 20.84
CA LEU A 47 17.85 -6.25 21.08
C LEU A 47 16.36 -6.58 21.04
N ILE A 48 15.53 -5.70 21.62
CA ILE A 48 14.07 -5.81 21.53
C ILE A 48 13.63 -5.66 20.06
N ASN A 49 14.22 -4.69 19.35
CA ASN A 49 13.93 -4.45 17.95
C ASN A 49 14.27 -5.64 17.06
N GLU A 50 15.36 -6.35 17.34
CA GLU A 50 15.74 -7.56 16.60
C GLU A 50 14.65 -8.63 16.70
N VAL A 51 14.14 -8.89 17.91
CA VAL A 51 13.04 -9.85 18.11
C VAL A 51 11.76 -9.35 17.42
N HIS A 52 11.40 -8.08 17.58
CA HIS A 52 10.22 -7.50 16.94
C HIS A 52 10.29 -7.61 15.41
N ALA A 53 11.42 -7.21 14.82
CA ALA A 53 11.64 -7.26 13.38
C ALA A 53 11.59 -8.70 12.85
N GLU A 54 12.12 -9.67 13.60
CA GLU A 54 12.03 -11.07 13.23
C GLU A 54 10.59 -11.60 13.28
N VAL A 55 9.83 -11.27 14.33
CA VAL A 55 8.41 -11.62 14.42
C VAL A 55 7.65 -10.98 13.26
N ALA A 56 7.87 -9.70 12.96
CA ALA A 56 7.21 -9.01 11.86
C ALA A 56 7.59 -9.59 10.48
N ALA A 57 8.81 -10.08 10.33
CA ALA A 57 9.28 -10.70 9.09
C ALA A 57 8.69 -12.12 8.89
N LYS A 58 8.82 -12.98 9.91
CA LYS A 58 8.55 -14.42 9.81
C LYS A 58 7.19 -14.84 10.37
N ASN A 59 6.72 -14.21 11.44
CA ASN A 59 5.49 -14.58 12.16
C ASN A 59 4.58 -13.37 12.43
N PRO A 60 4.23 -12.56 11.42
CA PRO A 60 3.59 -11.25 11.63
C PRO A 60 2.23 -11.31 12.33
N LEU A 61 1.53 -12.45 12.27
CA LEU A 61 0.24 -12.65 12.93
C LEU A 61 0.35 -12.77 14.47
N GLN A 62 1.57 -12.96 14.98
CA GLN A 62 1.90 -12.98 16.42
C GLN A 62 2.40 -11.62 16.93
N LEU A 63 2.53 -10.61 16.06
CA LEU A 63 3.20 -9.35 16.37
C LEU A 63 2.57 -8.61 17.55
N ILE A 64 1.24 -8.60 17.65
CA ILE A 64 0.57 -7.97 18.78
C ILE A 64 0.91 -8.68 20.09
N ALA A 65 0.99 -10.01 20.10
CA ALA A 65 1.35 -10.75 21.30
C ALA A 65 2.81 -10.51 21.72
N ALA A 66 3.72 -10.37 20.74
CA ALA A 66 5.11 -9.96 21.00
C ALA A 66 5.19 -8.56 21.65
N GLU A 67 4.41 -7.62 21.12
CA GLU A 67 4.36 -6.25 21.62
C GLU A 67 3.72 -6.16 23.01
N GLU A 68 2.64 -6.89 23.26
CA GLU A 68 2.00 -6.95 24.57
C GLU A 68 2.89 -7.63 25.63
N ALA A 69 3.76 -8.57 25.24
CA ALA A 69 4.75 -9.15 26.16
C ALA A 69 5.80 -8.11 26.62
N ILE A 70 6.08 -7.09 25.81
CA ILE A 70 7.02 -5.99 26.14
C ILE A 70 6.37 -4.98 27.11
N PHE A 71 5.05 -5.06 27.34
CA PHE A 71 4.37 -4.16 28.30
C PHE A 71 4.70 -4.48 29.75
N ASP A 72 5.40 -5.59 30.01
CA ASP A 72 5.87 -5.94 31.34
C ASP A 72 6.81 -4.88 31.91
N ALA A 73 6.68 -4.61 33.22
CA ALA A 73 7.50 -3.62 33.92
C ALA A 73 9.01 -3.95 33.86
N SER A 74 9.37 -5.23 33.73
CA SER A 74 10.76 -5.67 33.61
C SER A 74 11.52 -5.07 32.41
N PHE A 75 10.79 -4.57 31.41
CA PHE A 75 11.37 -3.86 30.26
C PHE A 75 11.58 -2.36 30.50
N GLU A 76 11.25 -1.83 31.67
CA GLU A 76 11.48 -0.42 32.04
C GLU A 76 10.83 0.61 31.09
N GLY A 77 9.77 0.17 30.39
CA GLY A 77 9.10 0.97 29.36
C GLY A 77 9.93 1.20 28.09
N LEU A 78 11.06 0.50 27.94
CA LEU A 78 11.87 0.50 26.73
C LEU A 78 11.02 0.03 25.55
N TYR A 79 11.28 0.61 24.38
CA TYR A 79 10.60 0.28 23.13
C TYR A 79 9.09 0.63 23.05
N LEU A 80 8.41 0.87 24.18
CA LEU A 80 6.99 1.26 24.19
C LEU A 80 6.65 2.48 23.31
N PRO A 81 7.49 3.54 23.23
CA PRO A 81 7.22 4.66 22.32
C PRO A 81 7.10 4.25 20.84
N ARG A 82 7.86 3.23 20.41
CA ARG A 82 7.78 2.69 19.04
C ARG A 82 6.51 1.88 18.86
N ILE A 83 6.20 0.98 19.80
CA ILE A 83 4.96 0.18 19.78
C ILE A 83 3.72 1.08 19.71
N LEU A 84 3.70 2.16 20.50
CA LEU A 84 2.62 3.14 20.46
C LEU A 84 2.45 3.75 19.06
N GLY A 85 3.56 4.07 18.38
CA GLY A 85 3.53 4.58 17.01
C GLY A 85 2.98 3.56 16.02
N TYR A 86 3.46 2.32 16.08
CA TYR A 86 2.94 1.22 15.27
C TYR A 86 1.44 1.00 15.50
N ALA A 87 0.98 1.07 16.74
CA ALA A 87 -0.42 0.88 17.11
C ALA A 87 -1.34 1.99 16.55
N VAL A 88 -0.87 3.24 16.56
CA VAL A 88 -1.57 4.37 15.93
C VAL A 88 -1.68 4.17 14.41
N LEU A 89 -0.60 3.74 13.76
CA LEU A 89 -0.56 3.60 12.30
C LEU A 89 -1.29 2.36 11.77
N ARG A 90 -1.44 1.31 12.58
CA ARG A 90 -2.26 0.12 12.26
C ARG A 90 -3.76 0.37 12.30
N GLY A 91 -4.19 1.52 12.84
CA GLY A 91 -5.59 1.92 12.86
C GLY A 91 -6.18 2.11 11.46
N GLU A 92 -7.41 1.62 11.22
CA GLU A 92 -8.07 1.84 9.93
C GLU A 92 -8.78 3.19 9.98
N VAL A 93 -8.39 4.10 9.09
CA VAL A 93 -8.97 5.44 9.00
C VAL A 93 -9.95 5.53 7.83
N ASP A 94 -11.01 6.32 7.98
CA ASP A 94 -11.94 6.67 6.91
C ASP A 94 -11.49 7.89 6.09
N GLU A 95 -12.34 8.36 5.19
CA GLU A 95 -12.10 9.54 4.35
C GLU A 95 -11.93 10.84 5.16
N GLN A 96 -12.48 10.87 6.38
CA GLN A 96 -12.32 11.98 7.32
C GLN A 96 -11.05 11.84 8.17
N PHE A 97 -10.23 10.82 7.92
CA PHE A 97 -9.07 10.47 8.74
C PHE A 97 -9.46 10.22 10.20
N ILE A 98 -10.60 9.57 10.44
CA ILE A 98 -11.02 9.10 11.76
C ILE A 98 -11.00 7.58 11.77
N TYR A 99 -10.61 6.98 12.89
CA TYR A 99 -10.64 5.55 13.05
C TYR A 99 -12.07 5.03 12.92
N ARG A 100 -12.25 4.07 12.01
CA ARG A 100 -13.54 3.40 11.84
C ARG A 100 -13.98 2.65 13.09
N ARG A 101 -13.02 2.25 13.93
CA ARG A 101 -13.25 1.52 15.18
C ARG A 101 -12.29 1.94 16.28
N PRO A 102 -12.69 1.78 17.56
CA PRO A 102 -11.78 1.87 18.69
C PRO A 102 -10.52 1.02 18.52
N GLN A 103 -9.38 1.55 18.95
CA GLN A 103 -8.07 0.90 18.80
C GLN A 103 -7.58 0.35 20.13
N SER A 104 -7.88 -0.93 20.40
CA SER A 104 -7.51 -1.58 21.67
C SER A 104 -6.00 -1.63 21.89
N HIS A 105 -5.21 -1.95 20.86
CA HIS A 105 -3.75 -1.97 20.98
C HIS A 105 -3.20 -0.58 21.33
N PHE A 106 -3.68 0.48 20.65
CA PHE A 106 -3.27 1.85 20.96
C PHE A 106 -3.59 2.21 22.42
N GLN A 107 -4.78 1.85 22.91
CA GLN A 107 -5.14 1.99 24.30
C GLN A 107 -4.21 1.20 25.23
N ASN A 108 -3.95 -0.09 24.96
CA ASN A 108 -3.11 -0.94 25.79
C ASN A 108 -1.68 -0.40 25.89
N ALA A 109 -1.07 -0.02 24.76
CA ALA A 109 0.26 0.58 24.73
C ALA A 109 0.32 1.91 25.49
N LEU A 110 -0.71 2.76 25.34
CA LEU A 110 -0.77 4.02 26.08
C LEU A 110 -0.92 3.80 27.59
N MET A 111 -1.76 2.84 27.99
CA MET A 111 -1.95 2.45 29.39
C MET A 111 -0.63 1.92 29.99
N ALA A 112 0.09 1.06 29.27
CA ALA A 112 1.40 0.55 29.70
C ALA A 112 2.41 1.69 29.93
N ILE A 113 2.49 2.65 29.02
CA ILE A 113 3.39 3.80 29.15
C ILE A 113 2.98 4.70 30.32
N CYS A 114 1.69 5.02 30.44
CA CYS A 114 1.20 5.90 31.49
C CYS A 114 1.33 5.29 32.89
N ASN A 115 1.22 3.96 33.02
CA ASN A 115 1.38 3.26 34.29
C ASN A 115 2.84 2.85 34.58
N SER A 116 3.78 3.15 33.67
CA SER A 116 5.20 2.87 33.88
C SER A 116 5.80 3.80 34.95
N ALA A 117 6.72 3.26 35.76
CA ALA A 117 7.54 4.06 36.68
C ALA A 117 8.31 5.16 35.94
N ASN A 118 8.70 4.91 34.68
CA ASN A 118 9.49 5.82 33.85
C ASN A 118 8.64 6.81 33.03
N PHE A 119 7.37 7.02 33.40
CA PHE A 119 6.45 7.89 32.66
C PHE A 119 7.01 9.30 32.40
N ASP A 120 7.75 9.88 33.34
CA ASP A 120 8.29 11.23 33.21
C ASP A 120 9.34 11.38 32.10
N ILE A 121 10.06 10.31 31.78
CA ILE A 121 10.98 10.26 30.65
C ILE A 121 10.21 9.90 29.38
N LEU A 122 9.34 8.88 29.44
CA LEU A 122 8.58 8.40 28.28
C LEU A 122 7.67 9.48 27.69
N LYS A 123 7.05 10.33 28.52
CA LYS A 123 6.15 11.41 28.06
C LYS A 123 6.84 12.42 27.13
N LYS A 124 8.16 12.57 27.23
CA LYS A 124 8.97 13.46 26.35
C LYS A 124 9.03 12.95 24.91
N ARG A 125 8.83 11.63 24.68
CA ARG A 125 8.98 10.98 23.36
C ARG A 125 7.67 10.67 22.64
N ILE A 126 6.55 10.61 23.37
CA ILE A 126 5.27 10.10 22.85
C ILE A 126 4.25 11.18 22.47
N GLY A 127 4.57 12.47 22.73
CA GLY A 127 3.62 13.57 22.54
C GLY A 127 3.04 13.62 21.12
N GLN A 128 3.90 13.60 20.10
CA GLN A 128 3.45 13.58 18.70
C GLN A 128 2.56 12.36 18.38
N THR A 129 2.96 11.17 18.88
CA THR A 129 2.21 9.93 18.67
C THR A 129 0.80 10.01 19.24
N ILE A 130 0.66 10.48 20.49
CA ILE A 130 -0.65 10.63 21.14
C ILE A 130 -1.48 11.69 20.42
N GLN A 131 -0.89 12.82 20.05
CA GLN A 131 -1.58 13.88 19.30
C GLN A 131 -2.19 13.34 18.00
N VAL A 132 -1.45 12.51 17.26
CA VAL A 132 -1.95 11.87 16.05
C VAL A 132 -3.00 10.82 16.39
N GLY A 133 -2.75 9.91 17.34
CA GLY A 133 -3.72 8.90 17.75
C GLY A 133 -5.05 9.49 18.23
N PHE A 134 -5.02 10.61 18.96
CA PHE A 134 -6.20 11.36 19.39
C PHE A 134 -6.85 12.11 18.23
N ALA A 135 -6.08 12.70 17.33
CA ALA A 135 -6.64 13.33 16.12
C ALA A 135 -7.46 12.37 15.26
N LEU A 136 -7.09 11.09 15.27
CA LEU A 136 -7.80 10.02 14.55
C LEU A 136 -8.91 9.38 15.39
N SER A 137 -9.00 9.64 16.70
CA SER A 137 -9.97 9.00 17.58
C SER A 137 -11.21 9.86 17.79
N SER A 138 -12.34 9.25 18.14
CA SER A 138 -13.53 10.00 18.55
C SER A 138 -13.32 10.67 19.91
N ASP A 139 -13.91 11.85 20.09
CA ASP A 139 -13.83 12.60 21.35
C ASP A 139 -14.36 11.81 22.55
N ILE A 140 -15.44 11.04 22.37
CA ILE A 140 -16.02 10.17 23.41
C ILE A 140 -15.01 9.11 23.84
N TRP A 141 -14.34 8.46 22.88
CA TRP A 141 -13.35 7.44 23.17
C TRP A 141 -12.15 8.02 23.92
N ILE A 142 -11.66 9.20 23.51
CA ILE A 142 -10.55 9.88 24.19
C ILE A 142 -10.92 10.23 25.63
N THR A 143 -12.11 10.81 25.85
CA THR A 143 -12.57 11.14 27.20
C THR A 143 -12.67 9.90 28.09
N ASN A 144 -13.26 8.81 27.58
CA ASN A 144 -13.35 7.56 28.32
C ASN A 144 -11.97 6.99 28.66
N LEU A 145 -11.03 7.04 27.72
CA LEU A 145 -9.66 6.58 27.93
C LEU A 145 -8.94 7.40 29.02
N ILE A 146 -9.02 8.74 28.96
CA ILE A 146 -8.40 9.62 29.94
C ILE A 146 -8.98 9.40 31.34
N ASN A 147 -10.28 9.12 31.43
CA ASN A 147 -10.95 8.88 32.71
C ASN A 147 -10.43 7.63 33.43
N ASN A 148 -9.86 6.65 32.72
CA ASN A 148 -9.27 5.44 33.31
C ASN A 148 -8.02 5.71 34.18
N PHE A 149 -7.41 6.90 34.09
CA PHE A 149 -6.18 7.21 34.84
C PHE A 149 -6.46 8.03 36.09
N ASP A 150 -6.28 7.50 37.30
CA ASP A 150 -6.54 8.28 38.52
C ASP A 150 -5.53 9.40 38.76
N ASN A 151 -4.30 9.24 38.28
CA ASN A 151 -3.24 10.22 38.45
C ASN A 151 -3.52 11.51 37.65
N ARG A 152 -3.70 12.63 38.36
CA ARG A 152 -3.99 13.94 37.77
C ARG A 152 -2.91 14.42 36.80
N LYS A 153 -1.63 14.13 37.07
CA LYS A 153 -0.50 14.53 36.20
C LYS A 153 -0.61 13.87 34.83
N ILE A 154 -0.97 12.59 34.80
CA ILE A 154 -1.21 11.84 33.57
C ILE A 154 -2.42 12.41 32.83
N ARG A 155 -3.55 12.60 33.54
CA ARG A 155 -4.76 13.20 32.94
C ARG A 155 -4.46 14.54 32.26
N TYR A 156 -3.76 15.45 32.95
CA TYR A 156 -3.41 16.76 32.38
C TYR A 156 -2.47 16.65 31.19
N PHE A 157 -1.48 15.75 31.22
CA PHE A 157 -0.61 15.51 30.09
C PHE A 157 -1.39 15.01 28.87
N LEU A 158 -2.27 14.02 29.05
CA LEU A 158 -3.08 13.48 27.94
C LEU A 158 -4.03 14.53 27.39
N GLN A 159 -4.68 15.32 28.26
CA GLN A 159 -5.55 16.42 27.83
C GLN A 159 -4.79 17.45 26.99
N SER A 160 -3.54 17.76 27.32
CA SER A 160 -2.72 18.70 26.54
C SER A 160 -2.28 18.15 25.18
N GLN A 161 -2.36 16.84 24.96
CA GLN A 161 -2.11 16.24 23.64
C GLN A 161 -3.31 16.34 22.68
N LYS A 162 -4.49 16.76 23.15
CA LYS A 162 -5.64 17.01 22.27
C LYS A 162 -5.51 18.39 21.61
N LEU A 163 -5.00 18.42 20.38
CA LEU A 163 -4.77 19.67 19.65
C LEU A 163 -5.96 20.08 18.78
N ASP A 164 -6.44 21.30 18.96
CA ASP A 164 -7.61 21.83 18.22
C ASP A 164 -7.40 21.94 16.71
N LYS A 165 -6.15 22.13 16.24
CA LYS A 165 -5.84 22.19 14.80
C LYS A 165 -6.32 20.95 14.04
N TYR A 166 -6.30 19.78 14.69
CA TYR A 166 -6.73 18.52 14.07
C TYR A 166 -8.24 18.34 13.99
N ARG A 167 -9.04 19.33 14.42
CA ARG A 167 -10.45 19.41 14.06
C ARG A 167 -10.62 19.69 12.55
N ASN A 168 -9.64 20.34 11.93
CA ASN A 168 -9.61 20.56 10.49
C ASN A 168 -9.12 19.29 9.74
N LEU A 169 -9.86 18.88 8.71
CA LEU A 169 -9.56 17.68 7.93
C LEU A 169 -8.19 17.75 7.22
N VAL A 170 -7.82 18.90 6.66
CA VAL A 170 -6.55 19.08 5.94
C VAL A 170 -5.38 18.92 6.90
N ASP A 171 -5.44 19.57 8.07
CA ASP A 171 -4.39 19.48 9.09
C ASP A 171 -4.29 18.07 9.68
N ARG A 172 -5.42 17.40 9.90
CA ARG A 172 -5.48 16.00 10.36
C ARG A 172 -4.81 15.06 9.36
N ARG A 173 -5.21 15.16 8.08
CA ARG A 173 -4.62 14.38 6.98
C ARG A 173 -3.12 14.61 6.88
N MET A 174 -2.68 15.87 6.89
CA MET A 174 -1.26 16.22 6.81
C MET A 174 -0.48 15.75 8.04
N GLY A 175 -1.08 15.81 9.24
CA GLY A 175 -0.54 15.26 10.47
C GLY A 175 -0.29 13.75 10.35
N TYR A 176 -1.32 13.00 9.97
CA TYR A 176 -1.23 11.55 9.77
C TYR A 176 -0.18 11.18 8.71
N LEU A 177 -0.21 11.80 7.53
CA LEU A 177 0.71 11.46 6.44
C LEU A 177 2.16 11.77 6.80
N ARG A 178 2.44 12.89 7.48
CA ARG A 178 3.80 13.20 7.95
C ARG A 178 4.27 12.22 9.03
N TYR A 179 3.37 11.85 9.93
CA TYR A 179 3.69 10.90 10.99
C TYR A 179 3.96 9.51 10.42
N LYS A 180 3.11 9.02 9.52
CA LYS A 180 3.29 7.74 8.82
C LYS A 180 4.66 7.62 8.16
N ARG A 181 5.13 8.69 7.50
CA ARG A 181 6.45 8.73 6.84
C ARG A 181 7.63 8.48 7.77
N GLN A 182 7.49 8.75 9.07
CA GLN A 182 8.54 8.49 10.05
C GLN A 182 8.77 6.98 10.25
N PHE A 183 7.84 6.14 9.79
CA PHE A 183 7.85 4.68 9.94
C PHE A 183 7.89 3.95 8.58
N ASP A 184 8.20 4.64 7.48
CA ASP A 184 8.18 4.03 6.14
C ASP A 184 9.19 2.89 5.99
N SER A 185 10.29 2.90 6.76
CA SER A 185 11.32 1.84 6.79
C SER A 185 11.01 0.69 7.76
N GLU A 186 9.94 0.80 8.54
CA GLU A 186 9.65 -0.14 9.64
C GLU A 186 8.62 -1.18 9.21
N ASN A 187 8.85 -2.45 9.55
CA ASN A 187 7.88 -3.53 9.33
C ASN A 187 7.09 -3.79 10.62
N TYR A 188 5.84 -3.37 10.65
CA TYR A 188 4.96 -3.51 11.83
C TYR A 188 3.54 -3.94 11.47
N MET A 189 3.31 -4.37 10.24
CA MET A 189 1.98 -4.71 9.75
C MET A 189 1.57 -6.11 10.23
N THR A 190 0.30 -6.24 10.62
CA THR A 190 -0.30 -7.49 11.09
C THR A 190 -1.80 -7.48 10.79
N ALA A 191 -2.44 -8.64 10.83
CA ALA A 191 -3.87 -8.78 10.55
C ALA A 191 -4.51 -9.91 11.37
N ILE A 192 -5.84 -9.93 11.36
CA ILE A 192 -6.65 -11.01 11.88
C ILE A 192 -7.44 -11.57 10.70
N PHE A 193 -7.41 -12.89 10.52
CA PHE A 193 -8.23 -13.58 9.52
C PHE A 193 -9.65 -13.75 10.06
N PRO A 194 -10.68 -13.28 9.34
CA PRO A 194 -12.06 -13.56 9.69
C PRO A 194 -12.39 -15.06 9.65
N GLU A 195 -13.09 -15.55 10.67
CA GLU A 195 -13.56 -16.93 10.74
C GLU A 195 -15.04 -17.08 10.36
N ASN A 196 -15.79 -15.98 10.37
CA ASN A 196 -17.22 -15.96 10.08
C ASN A 196 -17.66 -14.63 9.44
N ALA A 197 -18.88 -14.62 8.90
CA ALA A 197 -19.45 -13.46 8.19
C ALA A 197 -19.53 -12.19 9.06
N GLY A 198 -19.74 -12.32 10.38
CA GLY A 198 -19.77 -11.16 11.28
C GLY A 198 -18.41 -10.49 11.44
N GLN A 199 -17.33 -11.28 11.41
CA GLN A 199 -15.95 -10.78 11.50
C GLN A 199 -15.40 -10.24 10.16
N LEU A 200 -15.97 -10.65 9.03
CA LEU A 200 -15.43 -10.33 7.72
C LEU A 200 -15.41 -8.82 7.43
N PRO A 201 -16.53 -8.06 7.54
CA PRO A 201 -16.50 -6.59 7.45
C PRO A 201 -15.65 -5.94 8.55
N ILE A 202 -15.33 -6.69 9.61
CA ILE A 202 -14.49 -6.20 10.70
C ILE A 202 -13.03 -6.17 10.29
N TYR A 203 -12.47 -7.29 9.87
CA TYR A 203 -11.04 -7.38 9.64
C TYR A 203 -10.62 -7.25 8.17
N PHE A 204 -11.57 -7.23 7.24
CA PHE A 204 -11.32 -7.20 5.80
C PHE A 204 -10.32 -6.13 5.34
N SER A 205 -10.58 -4.85 5.64
CA SER A 205 -9.76 -3.74 5.15
C SER A 205 -8.30 -3.85 5.60
N ARG A 206 -8.10 -4.24 6.87
CA ARG A 206 -6.77 -4.50 7.43
C ARG A 206 -6.11 -5.71 6.82
N LEU A 207 -6.85 -6.80 6.66
CA LEU A 207 -6.35 -8.02 6.05
C LEU A 207 -5.92 -7.77 4.60
N LYS A 208 -6.75 -7.05 3.83
CA LYS A 208 -6.46 -6.63 2.45
C LYS A 208 -5.15 -5.85 2.40
N THR A 209 -5.03 -4.80 3.21
CA THR A 209 -3.84 -3.95 3.29
C THR A 209 -2.59 -4.74 3.72
N PHE A 210 -2.74 -5.64 4.70
CA PHE A 210 -1.65 -6.48 5.18
C PHE A 210 -1.16 -7.45 4.10
N LEU A 211 -2.05 -8.17 3.44
CA LEU A 211 -1.67 -9.12 2.38
C LEU A 211 -1.09 -8.41 1.16
N ALA A 212 -1.64 -7.24 0.79
CA ALA A 212 -1.08 -6.38 -0.23
C ALA A 212 0.34 -5.94 0.11
N TYR A 213 0.56 -5.44 1.33
CA TYR A 213 1.89 -5.07 1.82
C TYR A 213 2.88 -6.25 1.74
N ARG A 214 2.48 -7.43 2.22
CA ARG A 214 3.30 -8.65 2.19
C ARG A 214 3.61 -9.12 0.77
N ALA A 215 2.66 -8.99 -0.16
CA ALA A 215 2.86 -9.32 -1.57
C ALA A 215 3.91 -8.44 -2.25
N THR A 216 4.00 -7.17 -1.83
CA THR A 216 4.96 -6.19 -2.39
C THR A 216 6.32 -6.19 -1.69
N LEU A 217 6.46 -6.90 -0.57
CA LEU A 217 7.68 -6.93 0.22
C LEU A 217 8.66 -7.95 -0.38
N GLU A 218 9.77 -7.45 -0.91
CA GLU A 218 10.80 -8.30 -1.52
C GLU A 218 11.43 -9.25 -0.49
N GLY A 219 11.54 -10.54 -0.84
CA GLY A 219 12.16 -11.56 0.02
C GLY A 219 11.37 -11.92 1.28
N ALA A 220 10.09 -11.55 1.37
CA ALA A 220 9.26 -11.84 2.54
C ALA A 220 9.02 -13.35 2.75
N ASP A 221 9.37 -13.86 3.94
CA ASP A 221 9.00 -15.22 4.35
C ASP A 221 7.53 -15.27 4.78
N ASN A 222 6.70 -15.86 3.93
CA ASN A 222 5.26 -15.93 4.13
C ASN A 222 4.77 -17.31 4.61
N SER A 223 5.68 -18.23 4.92
CA SER A 223 5.35 -19.62 5.29
C SER A 223 4.37 -19.73 6.47
N SER A 224 4.48 -18.85 7.47
CA SER A 224 3.57 -18.81 8.62
C SER A 224 2.16 -18.30 8.29
N ILE A 225 2.00 -17.55 7.19
CA ILE A 225 0.72 -16.94 6.78
C ILE A 225 -0.10 -17.90 5.92
N VAL A 226 0.57 -18.72 5.09
CA VAL A 226 -0.08 -19.64 4.14
C VAL A 226 -1.16 -20.52 4.79
N PRO A 227 -0.95 -21.17 5.96
CA PRO A 227 -1.99 -21.98 6.59
C PRO A 227 -3.27 -21.20 6.91
N HIS A 228 -3.14 -19.93 7.31
CA HIS A 228 -4.28 -19.07 7.63
C HIS A 228 -5.00 -18.59 6.37
N VAL A 229 -4.26 -18.29 5.30
CA VAL A 229 -4.86 -18.00 3.99
C VAL A 229 -5.62 -19.22 3.48
N LYS A 230 -5.03 -20.41 3.55
CA LYS A 230 -5.68 -21.64 3.13
C LYS A 230 -6.98 -21.89 3.91
N ALA A 231 -6.96 -21.70 5.23
CA ALA A 231 -8.15 -21.79 6.06
C ALA A 231 -9.23 -20.77 5.65
N PHE A 232 -8.84 -19.53 5.36
CA PHE A 232 -9.75 -18.47 4.91
C PHE A 232 -10.33 -18.74 3.52
N VAL A 233 -9.50 -19.13 2.55
CA VAL A 233 -9.92 -19.48 1.18
C VAL A 233 -10.91 -20.63 1.21
N ASN A 234 -10.67 -21.64 2.05
CA ASN A 234 -11.53 -22.83 2.16
C ASN A 234 -12.75 -22.63 3.08
N ASN A 235 -12.93 -21.45 3.67
CA ASN A 235 -14.07 -21.15 4.51
C ASN A 235 -15.32 -20.86 3.66
N LYS A 236 -16.11 -21.91 3.41
CA LYS A 236 -17.35 -21.83 2.61
C LYS A 236 -18.39 -20.85 3.14
N ALA A 237 -18.35 -20.51 4.44
CA ALA A 237 -19.27 -19.52 5.01
C ALA A 237 -18.97 -18.08 4.54
N LEU A 238 -17.80 -17.84 3.95
CA LEU A 238 -17.38 -16.54 3.42
C LEU A 238 -17.46 -16.46 1.89
N TRP A 239 -17.69 -17.60 1.23
CA TRP A 239 -17.78 -17.64 -0.23
C TRP A 239 -18.99 -16.83 -0.73
N GLY A 240 -18.89 -16.30 -1.95
CA GLY A 240 -19.93 -15.43 -2.51
C GLY A 240 -19.96 -14.03 -1.91
N THR A 241 -18.92 -13.61 -1.19
CA THR A 241 -18.79 -12.23 -0.68
C THR A 241 -17.71 -11.47 -1.46
N LYS A 242 -17.91 -10.16 -1.64
CA LYS A 242 -16.92 -9.29 -2.31
C LYS A 242 -15.59 -9.27 -1.56
N GLU A 243 -15.63 -9.30 -0.22
CA GLU A 243 -14.43 -9.26 0.61
C GLU A 243 -13.60 -10.53 0.43
N HIS A 244 -14.24 -11.70 0.43
CA HIS A 244 -13.55 -12.97 0.17
C HIS A 244 -12.94 -13.00 -1.22
N MET A 245 -13.69 -12.59 -2.25
CA MET A 245 -13.20 -12.48 -3.62
C MET A 245 -11.95 -11.60 -3.73
N GLN A 246 -11.93 -10.43 -3.08
CA GLN A 246 -10.78 -9.52 -3.17
C GLN A 246 -9.53 -10.08 -2.47
N ILE A 247 -9.69 -10.73 -1.31
CA ILE A 247 -8.58 -11.40 -0.63
C ILE A 247 -8.05 -12.56 -1.48
N LEU A 248 -8.95 -13.35 -2.07
CA LEU A 248 -8.61 -14.42 -2.99
C LEU A 248 -7.86 -13.88 -4.22
N GLY A 249 -8.28 -12.74 -4.77
CA GLY A 249 -7.61 -12.04 -5.86
C GLY A 249 -6.20 -11.58 -5.50
N ILE A 250 -5.99 -10.98 -4.33
CA ILE A 250 -4.64 -10.55 -3.90
C ILE A 250 -3.71 -11.75 -3.75
N TYR A 251 -4.13 -12.79 -3.03
CA TYR A 251 -3.27 -13.95 -2.84
C TYR A 251 -3.05 -14.69 -4.16
N GLY A 252 -4.13 -14.96 -4.91
CA GLY A 252 -4.09 -15.71 -6.15
C GLY A 252 -3.47 -15.01 -7.36
N GLY A 253 -3.12 -13.73 -7.23
CA GLY A 253 -2.45 -12.98 -8.30
C GLY A 253 -1.01 -12.60 -8.01
N TYR A 254 -0.64 -12.44 -6.73
CA TYR A 254 0.67 -11.87 -6.35
C TYR A 254 1.55 -12.82 -5.55
N TRP A 255 1.03 -13.99 -5.17
CA TRP A 255 1.77 -14.99 -4.39
C TRP A 255 2.06 -16.21 -5.26
N GLU A 256 3.00 -17.04 -4.83
CA GLU A 256 3.25 -18.29 -5.54
C GLU A 256 2.03 -19.23 -5.42
N LEU A 257 1.53 -19.69 -6.58
CA LEU A 257 0.36 -20.58 -6.63
C LEU A 257 0.77 -22.02 -6.33
N GLU A 258 0.62 -22.42 -5.07
CA GLU A 258 0.66 -23.81 -4.66
C GLU A 258 -0.50 -24.64 -5.26
N ASP A 259 -0.33 -25.96 -5.33
CA ASP A 259 -1.32 -26.85 -5.95
C ASP A 259 -2.68 -26.81 -5.25
N TRP A 260 -2.70 -26.61 -3.93
CA TRP A 260 -3.96 -26.44 -3.21
C TRP A 260 -4.68 -25.16 -3.65
N MET A 261 -3.96 -24.08 -3.97
CA MET A 261 -4.55 -22.82 -4.40
C MET A 261 -5.11 -22.94 -5.83
N LYS A 262 -4.40 -23.63 -6.73
CA LYS A 262 -4.89 -23.92 -8.09
C LYS A 262 -6.18 -24.73 -8.08
N LYS A 263 -6.36 -25.63 -7.11
CA LYS A 263 -7.57 -26.45 -6.96
C LYS A 263 -8.65 -25.73 -6.18
N ASP A 264 -8.38 -25.43 -4.91
CA ASP A 264 -9.36 -24.92 -3.97
C ASP A 264 -9.67 -23.45 -4.23
N GLY A 265 -8.65 -22.65 -4.58
CA GLY A 265 -8.83 -21.25 -4.96
C GLY A 265 -9.63 -21.09 -6.25
N LYS A 266 -9.41 -21.95 -7.25
CA LYS A 266 -10.24 -22.00 -8.47
C LYS A 266 -11.70 -22.35 -8.14
N ALA A 267 -11.93 -23.33 -7.27
CA ALA A 267 -13.28 -23.69 -6.83
C ALA A 267 -13.96 -22.53 -6.09
N ALA A 268 -13.23 -21.84 -5.20
CA ALA A 268 -13.74 -20.69 -4.47
C ALA A 268 -14.04 -19.49 -5.39
N MET A 269 -13.16 -19.20 -6.36
CA MET A 269 -13.38 -18.14 -7.35
C MET A 269 -14.59 -18.46 -8.23
N THR A 270 -14.73 -19.70 -8.68
CA THR A 270 -15.89 -20.16 -9.46
C THR A 270 -17.18 -20.02 -8.66
N ASN A 271 -17.16 -20.36 -7.37
CA ASN A 271 -18.31 -20.14 -6.52
C ASN A 271 -18.67 -18.65 -6.38
N CYS A 272 -17.67 -17.77 -6.21
CA CYS A 272 -17.92 -16.33 -6.20
C CYS A 272 -18.54 -15.85 -7.52
N ARG A 273 -18.07 -16.34 -8.68
CA ARG A 273 -18.66 -16.00 -10.00
C ARG A 273 -20.12 -16.39 -10.11
N GLU A 274 -20.49 -17.55 -9.57
CA GLU A 274 -21.86 -18.07 -9.67
C GLU A 274 -22.83 -17.50 -8.62
N ASN A 275 -22.33 -17.05 -7.46
CA ASN A 275 -23.17 -16.74 -6.30
C ASN A 275 -23.03 -15.31 -5.76
N LEU A 276 -22.04 -14.54 -6.20
CA LEU A 276 -21.93 -13.11 -5.87
C LEU A 276 -22.72 -12.30 -6.90
N ASP A 277 -23.76 -11.60 -6.44
CA ASP A 277 -24.49 -10.65 -7.27
C ASP A 277 -23.53 -9.60 -7.86
N GLU A 278 -23.73 -9.27 -9.14
CA GLU A 278 -22.88 -8.31 -9.87
C GLU A 278 -21.37 -8.63 -9.77
N PHE A 279 -21.02 -9.93 -9.80
CA PHE A 279 -19.63 -10.39 -9.70
C PHE A 279 -18.67 -9.60 -10.60
N ASP A 280 -18.99 -9.45 -11.89
CA ASP A 280 -18.14 -8.76 -12.86
C ASP A 280 -17.87 -7.30 -12.46
N GLU A 281 -18.90 -6.58 -12.01
CA GLU A 281 -18.80 -5.20 -11.55
C GLU A 281 -17.87 -5.07 -10.33
N HIS A 282 -17.92 -6.05 -9.42
CA HIS A 282 -17.05 -6.13 -8.25
C HIS A 282 -15.62 -6.54 -8.61
N TRP A 283 -15.43 -7.53 -9.48
CA TRP A 283 -14.12 -8.04 -9.90
C TRP A 283 -13.36 -6.98 -10.70
N PHE A 284 -13.96 -6.43 -11.75
CA PHE A 284 -13.31 -5.40 -12.54
C PHE A 284 -13.15 -4.09 -11.76
N GLY A 285 -14.06 -3.78 -10.83
CA GLY A 285 -13.87 -2.67 -9.89
C GLY A 285 -12.64 -2.86 -9.01
N PHE A 286 -12.41 -4.08 -8.52
CA PHE A 286 -11.20 -4.43 -7.77
C PHE A 286 -9.93 -4.36 -8.64
N LEU A 287 -9.96 -4.85 -9.88
CA LEU A 287 -8.81 -4.71 -10.80
C LEU A 287 -8.46 -3.24 -11.07
N LEU A 288 -9.46 -2.37 -11.29
CA LEU A 288 -9.24 -0.93 -11.47
C LEU A 288 -8.63 -0.27 -10.22
N GLU A 289 -9.05 -0.68 -9.02
CA GLU A 289 -8.42 -0.25 -7.77
C GLU A 289 -6.93 -0.64 -7.76
N LEU A 290 -6.59 -1.88 -8.14
CA LEU A 290 -5.21 -2.34 -8.23
C LEU A 290 -4.39 -1.54 -9.26
N PHE A 291 -4.94 -1.29 -10.45
CA PHE A 291 -4.30 -0.45 -11.48
C PHE A 291 -3.97 0.97 -10.99
N SER A 292 -4.79 1.53 -10.11
CA SER A 292 -4.58 2.86 -9.54
C SER A 292 -3.57 2.89 -8.38
N GLY A 293 -3.28 1.73 -7.78
CA GLY A 293 -2.41 1.57 -6.63
C GLY A 293 -0.97 1.16 -6.97
N SER A 294 -0.22 0.75 -5.94
CA SER A 294 1.16 0.24 -6.08
C SER A 294 1.22 -1.22 -6.57
N MET A 295 0.06 -1.87 -6.72
CA MET A 295 -0.07 -3.27 -7.11
C MET A 295 -0.72 -3.39 -8.48
N ALA A 296 -0.37 -2.54 -9.43
CA ALA A 296 -0.97 -2.64 -10.75
C ALA A 296 -0.67 -4.02 -11.37
N PRO A 297 -1.67 -4.74 -11.93
CA PRO A 297 -1.47 -6.07 -12.52
C PRO A 297 -0.35 -6.11 -13.55
N ASN A 298 0.24 -7.28 -13.79
CA ASN A 298 1.24 -7.53 -14.82
C ASN A 298 1.01 -8.90 -15.47
N ALA A 299 1.85 -9.25 -16.45
CA ALA A 299 1.69 -10.51 -17.18
C ALA A 299 1.70 -11.75 -16.27
N GLN A 300 2.51 -11.74 -15.21
CA GLN A 300 2.55 -12.82 -14.22
C GLN A 300 1.26 -12.87 -13.39
N THR A 301 0.79 -11.74 -12.88
CA THR A 301 -0.43 -11.69 -12.05
C THR A 301 -1.66 -12.09 -12.85
N ASP A 302 -1.77 -11.58 -14.09
CA ASP A 302 -2.86 -11.92 -15.00
C ASP A 302 -2.83 -13.39 -15.40
N GLN A 303 -1.64 -13.97 -15.62
CA GLN A 303 -1.49 -15.41 -15.86
C GLN A 303 -1.95 -16.23 -14.65
N GLN A 304 -1.60 -15.82 -13.43
CA GLN A 304 -2.03 -16.51 -12.22
C GLN A 304 -3.55 -16.47 -12.05
N TRP A 305 -4.19 -15.32 -12.24
CA TRP A 305 -5.66 -15.23 -12.23
C TRP A 305 -6.31 -16.02 -13.37
N SER A 306 -5.68 -16.05 -14.55
CA SER A 306 -6.11 -16.86 -15.68
C SER A 306 -6.15 -18.35 -15.31
N VAL A 307 -5.14 -18.86 -14.58
CA VAL A 307 -5.11 -20.24 -14.04
C VAL A 307 -6.26 -20.49 -13.04
N LEU A 308 -6.60 -19.51 -12.22
CA LEU A 308 -7.69 -19.61 -11.24
C LEU A 308 -9.08 -19.43 -11.85
N THR A 309 -9.17 -19.06 -13.12
CA THR A 309 -10.44 -18.83 -13.79
C THR A 309 -10.92 -20.11 -14.48
N ASP A 310 -12.14 -20.54 -14.18
CA ASP A 310 -12.74 -21.65 -14.92
C ASP A 310 -13.34 -21.19 -16.25
N ARG A 311 -12.73 -21.61 -17.36
CA ARG A 311 -13.18 -21.31 -18.72
C ARG A 311 -14.45 -22.05 -19.13
N ALA A 312 -14.92 -23.01 -18.34
CA ALA A 312 -16.22 -23.63 -18.55
C ALA A 312 -17.38 -22.65 -18.30
N VAL A 313 -17.19 -21.68 -17.40
CA VAL A 313 -18.15 -20.60 -17.13
C VAL A 313 -17.93 -19.48 -18.16
N LYS A 314 -18.95 -19.21 -18.98
CA LYS A 314 -18.93 -18.20 -20.05
C LYS A 314 -19.42 -16.86 -19.51
N ASP A 315 -18.52 -16.09 -18.92
CA ASP A 315 -18.77 -14.75 -18.38
C ASP A 315 -17.70 -13.74 -18.86
N GLU A 316 -17.83 -12.48 -18.44
CA GLU A 316 -16.88 -11.44 -18.83
C GLU A 316 -15.46 -11.69 -18.29
N MET A 317 -15.32 -12.32 -17.12
CA MET A 317 -14.03 -12.69 -16.54
C MET A 317 -13.28 -13.68 -17.42
N ALA A 318 -13.94 -14.73 -17.91
CA ALA A 318 -13.34 -15.71 -18.81
C ALA A 318 -12.88 -15.06 -20.12
N ASP A 319 -13.76 -14.30 -20.77
CA ASP A 319 -13.44 -13.58 -22.01
C ASP A 319 -12.29 -12.60 -21.82
N TYR A 320 -12.26 -11.87 -20.69
CA TYR A 320 -11.19 -10.92 -20.36
C TYR A 320 -9.84 -11.61 -20.26
N PHE A 321 -9.76 -12.72 -19.52
CA PHE A 321 -8.49 -13.41 -19.35
C PHE A 321 -8.04 -14.16 -20.61
N ASP A 322 -8.94 -14.60 -21.48
CA ASP A 322 -8.57 -15.10 -22.80
C ASP A 322 -7.94 -14.00 -23.67
N LEU A 323 -8.52 -12.79 -23.66
CA LEU A 323 -7.93 -11.65 -24.36
C LEU A 323 -6.57 -11.27 -23.76
N VAL A 324 -6.49 -11.14 -22.44
CA VAL A 324 -5.27 -10.67 -21.77
C VAL A 324 -4.14 -11.69 -21.87
N THR A 325 -4.43 -13.00 -21.76
CA THR A 325 -3.44 -14.05 -22.07
C THR A 325 -2.93 -13.91 -23.50
N LYS A 326 -3.81 -13.71 -24.48
CA LYS A 326 -3.39 -13.44 -25.87
C LYS A 326 -2.50 -12.20 -25.97
N VAL A 327 -2.85 -11.08 -25.33
CA VAL A 327 -2.04 -9.85 -25.31
C VAL A 327 -0.66 -10.06 -24.67
N HIS A 328 -0.55 -10.94 -23.68
CA HIS A 328 0.74 -11.28 -23.06
C HIS A 328 1.60 -12.19 -23.94
N GLU A 329 0.98 -13.15 -24.64
CA GLU A 329 1.67 -14.07 -25.54
C GLU A 329 2.05 -13.44 -26.88
N THR A 330 1.24 -12.49 -27.35
CA THR A 330 1.40 -11.83 -28.64
C THR A 330 1.54 -10.33 -28.42
N GLU A 331 2.69 -9.77 -28.80
CA GLU A 331 3.00 -8.35 -28.60
C GLU A 331 1.88 -7.43 -29.09
N ILE A 332 1.72 -6.26 -28.45
CA ILE A 332 0.67 -5.28 -28.77
C ILE A 332 0.79 -4.69 -30.20
N GLU A 333 1.90 -4.97 -30.90
CA GLU A 333 2.14 -4.57 -32.29
C GLU A 333 1.48 -5.52 -33.30
N ALA A 334 1.20 -6.76 -32.90
CA ALA A 334 0.64 -7.77 -33.79
C ALA A 334 -0.80 -7.43 -34.18
N GLU A 335 -1.07 -7.48 -35.49
CA GLU A 335 -2.40 -7.17 -36.06
C GLU A 335 -3.50 -8.08 -35.49
N ALA A 336 -3.19 -9.37 -35.28
CA ALA A 336 -4.12 -10.32 -34.68
C ALA A 336 -4.49 -9.98 -33.22
N THR A 337 -3.60 -9.31 -32.49
CA THR A 337 -3.84 -8.83 -31.13
C THR A 337 -4.71 -7.59 -31.15
N GLN A 338 -4.38 -6.64 -32.02
CA GLN A 338 -5.14 -5.41 -32.22
C GLN A 338 -6.58 -5.70 -32.65
N GLU A 339 -6.79 -6.65 -33.55
CA GLU A 339 -8.14 -7.05 -33.98
C GLU A 339 -8.92 -7.73 -32.85
N ALA A 340 -8.28 -8.59 -32.04
CA ALA A 340 -8.94 -9.21 -30.90
C ALA A 340 -9.38 -8.19 -29.84
N ILE A 341 -8.54 -7.19 -29.56
CA ILE A 341 -8.89 -6.09 -28.65
C ILE A 341 -10.04 -5.26 -29.23
N ARG A 342 -10.00 -4.97 -30.54
CA ARG A 342 -11.03 -4.19 -31.23
C ARG A 342 -12.39 -4.89 -31.15
N GLU A 343 -12.43 -6.18 -31.45
CA GLU A 343 -13.66 -6.97 -31.39
C GLU A 343 -14.19 -7.06 -29.96
N PHE A 344 -13.32 -7.38 -29.00
CA PHE A 344 -13.70 -7.43 -27.58
C PHE A 344 -14.30 -6.10 -27.09
N HIS A 345 -13.67 -4.97 -27.46
CA HIS A 345 -14.11 -3.64 -27.05
C HIS A 345 -15.46 -3.25 -27.67
N ARG A 346 -15.70 -3.60 -28.93
CA ARG A 346 -16.95 -3.29 -29.67
C ARG A 346 -18.17 -4.03 -29.14
N GLN A 347 -17.98 -5.26 -28.64
CA GLN A 347 -19.07 -6.07 -28.13
C GLN A 347 -19.64 -5.57 -26.79
N ARG A 348 -18.98 -4.61 -26.14
CA ARG A 348 -19.30 -4.15 -24.78
C ARG A 348 -19.48 -2.64 -24.72
N PRO A 349 -20.28 -2.13 -23.77
CA PRO A 349 -20.42 -0.68 -23.58
C PRO A 349 -19.05 -0.03 -23.34
N GLY A 350 -18.81 1.13 -23.95
CA GLY A 350 -17.53 1.85 -23.83
C GLY A 350 -17.17 2.24 -22.38
N LEU A 351 -18.18 2.42 -21.53
CA LEU A 351 -18.07 2.74 -20.10
C LEU A 351 -18.07 1.50 -19.17
N SER A 352 -18.08 0.28 -19.72
CA SER A 352 -17.97 -0.93 -18.89
C SER A 352 -16.60 -1.00 -18.21
N LYS A 353 -16.58 -1.49 -16.97
CA LYS A 353 -15.34 -1.64 -16.20
C LYS A 353 -14.36 -2.60 -16.86
N VAL A 354 -14.84 -3.68 -17.48
CA VAL A 354 -13.99 -4.62 -18.21
C VAL A 354 -13.25 -3.95 -19.38
N ASN A 355 -13.92 -3.09 -20.15
CA ASN A 355 -13.26 -2.32 -21.20
C ASN A 355 -12.24 -1.32 -20.62
N GLU A 356 -12.52 -0.76 -19.43
CA GLU A 356 -11.54 0.07 -18.73
C GLU A 356 -10.32 -0.73 -18.28
N CYS A 357 -10.50 -1.94 -17.75
CA CYS A 357 -9.40 -2.84 -17.42
C CYS A 357 -8.54 -3.13 -18.65
N VAL A 358 -9.14 -3.47 -19.80
CA VAL A 358 -8.40 -3.69 -21.06
C VAL A 358 -7.59 -2.45 -21.45
N ARG A 359 -8.19 -1.25 -21.38
CA ARG A 359 -7.48 0.01 -21.65
C ARG A 359 -6.28 0.18 -20.70
N LYS A 360 -6.45 -0.09 -19.41
CA LYS A 360 -5.37 0.01 -18.42
C LYS A 360 -4.28 -1.03 -18.65
N THR A 361 -4.62 -2.26 -19.02
CA THR A 361 -3.67 -3.31 -19.41
C THR A 361 -2.81 -2.84 -20.58
N ILE A 362 -3.42 -2.35 -21.67
CA ILE A 362 -2.67 -1.83 -22.82
C ILE A 362 -1.83 -0.59 -22.46
N TYR A 363 -2.38 0.33 -21.66
CA TYR A 363 -1.65 1.50 -21.20
C TYR A 363 -0.37 1.12 -20.44
N GLN A 364 -0.39 0.06 -19.63
CA GLN A 364 0.81 -0.39 -18.93
C GLN A 364 1.93 -0.86 -19.86
N TYR A 365 1.62 -1.43 -21.03
CA TYR A 365 2.64 -1.78 -22.01
C TYR A 365 3.37 -0.53 -22.50
N PHE A 366 2.63 0.54 -22.82
CA PHE A 366 3.22 1.83 -23.15
C PHE A 366 4.03 2.40 -21.98
N GLN A 367 3.51 2.32 -20.77
CA GLN A 367 4.20 2.78 -19.58
C GLN A 367 5.52 2.03 -19.35
N ARG A 368 5.53 0.70 -19.43
CA ARG A 368 6.74 -0.14 -19.29
C ARG A 368 7.75 0.09 -20.41
N ALA A 369 7.28 0.36 -21.63
CA ALA A 369 8.14 0.65 -22.76
C ALA A 369 8.81 2.04 -22.65
N ILE A 370 8.12 3.04 -22.10
CA ILE A 370 8.56 4.45 -22.13
C ILE A 370 9.22 4.90 -20.82
N GLN A 371 8.72 4.49 -19.65
CA GLN A 371 9.22 5.00 -18.37
C GLN A 371 10.73 4.73 -18.12
N PRO A 372 11.27 3.54 -18.44
CA PRO A 372 12.69 3.23 -18.25
C PRO A 372 13.62 3.94 -19.25
N LEU A 373 13.08 4.50 -20.35
CA LEU A 373 13.90 5.10 -21.39
C LEU A 373 14.65 6.31 -20.84
N THR A 374 15.93 6.36 -21.18
CA THR A 374 16.77 7.55 -20.99
C THR A 374 16.57 8.51 -22.17
N ALA A 375 16.91 9.79 -21.97
CA ALA A 375 16.71 10.81 -23.00
C ALA A 375 17.44 10.48 -24.33
N THR A 376 18.58 9.79 -24.28
CA THR A 376 19.33 9.37 -25.48
C THR A 376 18.63 8.29 -26.30
N GLN A 377 17.64 7.61 -25.73
CA GLN A 377 16.84 6.57 -26.37
C GLN A 377 15.55 7.14 -26.99
N TYR A 378 15.53 8.41 -27.38
CA TYR A 378 14.33 9.07 -27.93
C TYR A 378 13.82 8.44 -29.23
N THR A 379 14.68 7.77 -30.01
CA THR A 379 14.28 7.04 -31.22
C THR A 379 13.37 5.86 -30.88
N ARG A 380 13.67 5.10 -29.82
CA ARG A 380 12.80 4.02 -29.33
C ARG A 380 11.46 4.55 -28.85
N PHE A 381 11.44 5.73 -28.23
CA PHE A 381 10.19 6.39 -27.89
C PHE A 381 9.36 6.72 -29.16
N PHE A 382 9.98 7.21 -30.24
CA PHE A 382 9.27 7.47 -31.50
C PHE A 382 8.66 6.21 -32.09
N GLU A 383 9.35 5.07 -32.00
CA GLU A 383 8.84 3.78 -32.48
C GLU A 383 7.57 3.38 -31.72
N VAL A 384 7.62 3.39 -30.38
CA VAL A 384 6.47 3.05 -29.54
C VAL A 384 5.25 3.93 -29.82
N THR A 385 5.46 5.24 -30.06
CA THR A 385 4.34 6.17 -30.36
C THR A 385 3.63 5.89 -31.68
N ARG A 386 4.21 5.10 -32.60
CA ARG A 386 3.54 4.74 -33.86
C ARG A 386 2.30 3.88 -33.65
N LEU A 387 2.21 3.21 -32.50
CA LEU A 387 1.05 2.41 -32.13
C LEU A 387 -0.10 3.26 -31.56
N TYR A 388 0.16 4.52 -31.18
CA TYR A 388 -0.84 5.36 -30.54
C TYR A 388 -2.08 5.57 -31.40
N PRO A 389 -1.99 5.93 -32.70
CA PRO A 389 -3.18 6.11 -33.54
C PRO A 389 -4.08 4.88 -33.55
N VAL A 390 -3.50 3.67 -33.63
CA VAL A 390 -4.24 2.41 -33.66
C VAL A 390 -5.05 2.22 -32.38
N TYR A 391 -4.42 2.38 -31.21
CA TYR A 391 -5.11 2.18 -29.92
C TYR A 391 -6.03 3.33 -29.54
N MET A 392 -5.71 4.56 -29.95
CA MET A 392 -6.61 5.71 -29.79
C MET A 392 -7.88 5.53 -30.62
N GLU A 393 -7.77 4.95 -31.82
CA GLU A 393 -8.92 4.59 -32.66
C GLU A 393 -9.73 3.43 -32.06
N ILE A 394 -9.07 2.34 -31.66
CA ILE A 394 -9.72 1.16 -31.07
C ILE A 394 -10.57 1.55 -29.86
N PHE A 395 -10.01 2.37 -28.96
CA PHE A 395 -10.67 2.71 -27.71
C PHE A 395 -11.56 3.95 -27.80
N ALA A 396 -11.27 4.88 -28.71
CA ALA A 396 -11.98 6.17 -28.86
C ALA A 396 -12.25 6.87 -27.50
N ASN A 397 -11.30 6.78 -26.57
CA ASN A 397 -11.48 7.18 -25.17
C ASN A 397 -10.59 8.37 -24.80
N GLN A 398 -11.22 9.45 -24.33
CA GLN A 398 -10.50 10.70 -24.01
C GLN A 398 -9.51 10.54 -22.85
N GLN A 399 -9.85 9.78 -21.82
CA GLN A 399 -8.98 9.58 -20.66
C GLN A 399 -7.72 8.79 -21.05
N PHE A 400 -7.86 7.73 -21.84
CA PHE A 400 -6.74 6.96 -22.37
C PHE A 400 -5.79 7.85 -23.20
N ASN A 401 -6.35 8.71 -24.06
CA ASN A 401 -5.54 9.64 -24.86
C ASN A 401 -4.80 10.66 -23.98
N GLN A 402 -5.44 11.13 -22.91
CA GLN A 402 -4.82 12.03 -21.93
C GLN A 402 -3.70 11.32 -21.13
N ASP A 403 -3.91 10.07 -20.70
CA ASP A 403 -2.90 9.26 -20.02
C ASP A 403 -1.66 9.07 -20.92
N LEU A 404 -1.85 8.75 -22.21
CA LEU A 404 -0.74 8.65 -23.18
C LEU A 404 -0.01 9.99 -23.37
N LYS A 405 -0.75 11.10 -23.45
CA LYS A 405 -0.16 12.44 -23.53
C LYS A 405 0.71 12.74 -22.31
N GLU A 406 0.24 12.44 -21.10
CA GLU A 406 0.99 12.69 -19.88
C GLU A 406 2.27 11.86 -19.80
N LEU A 407 2.18 10.57 -20.14
CA LEU A 407 3.33 9.68 -20.26
C LEU A 407 4.37 10.21 -21.24
N SER A 408 3.93 10.59 -22.45
CA SER A 408 4.78 11.15 -23.50
C SER A 408 5.38 12.49 -23.11
N MET A 409 4.61 13.39 -22.50
CA MET A 409 5.11 14.70 -22.05
C MET A 409 6.14 14.57 -20.92
N SER A 410 5.99 13.58 -20.04
CA SER A 410 7.00 13.27 -19.01
C SER A 410 8.34 12.92 -19.65
N PHE A 411 8.34 12.07 -20.68
CA PHE A 411 9.55 11.70 -21.41
C PHE A 411 10.16 12.89 -22.18
N ILE A 412 9.35 13.66 -22.93
CA ILE A 412 9.84 14.85 -23.66
C ILE A 412 10.49 15.86 -22.70
N LYS A 413 9.92 16.08 -21.51
CA LYS A 413 10.55 16.93 -20.49
C LYS A 413 11.93 16.42 -20.06
N LYS A 414 12.15 15.10 -19.99
CA LYS A 414 13.49 14.53 -19.73
C LYS A 414 14.44 14.84 -20.89
N CYS A 415 14.01 14.66 -22.13
CA CYS A 415 14.81 14.98 -23.32
C CYS A 415 15.23 16.44 -23.38
N LEU A 416 14.30 17.38 -23.14
CA LEU A 416 14.58 18.83 -23.17
C LEU A 416 15.49 19.31 -22.03
N LYS A 417 15.62 18.52 -20.95
CA LYS A 417 16.60 18.80 -19.89
C LYS A 417 18.01 18.37 -20.28
N LEU A 418 18.15 17.27 -21.01
CA LEU A 418 19.46 16.75 -21.45
C LEU A 418 19.97 17.47 -22.70
N PHE A 419 19.13 17.55 -23.74
CA PHE A 419 19.48 18.19 -25.00
C PHE A 419 19.15 19.68 -24.92
N VAL A 420 20.13 20.47 -24.49
CA VAL A 420 19.97 21.93 -24.33
C VAL A 420 20.38 22.71 -25.57
N ASP A 421 21.25 22.14 -26.41
CA ASP A 421 21.67 22.78 -27.66
C ASP A 421 20.53 22.74 -28.67
N LYS A 422 19.89 23.89 -28.84
CA LYS A 422 18.79 24.06 -29.79
C LYS A 422 19.18 23.85 -31.24
N ARG A 423 20.46 23.92 -31.60
CA ARG A 423 20.94 23.65 -32.96
C ARG A 423 21.44 22.22 -33.12
N GLY A 424 21.59 21.50 -32.01
CA GLY A 424 21.99 20.11 -31.99
C GLY A 424 20.97 19.22 -32.69
N LYS A 425 21.47 18.16 -33.33
CA LYS A 425 20.68 17.19 -34.09
C LYS A 425 19.53 16.62 -33.26
N ASP A 426 19.83 16.10 -32.07
CA ASP A 426 18.84 15.43 -31.22
C ASP A 426 17.69 16.36 -30.81
N TYR A 427 18.01 17.62 -30.46
CA TYR A 427 16.99 18.61 -30.13
C TYR A 427 16.07 18.90 -31.31
N GLN A 428 16.64 19.05 -32.52
CA GLN A 428 15.86 19.30 -33.73
C GLN A 428 15.00 18.09 -34.10
N ASP A 429 15.51 16.87 -33.94
CA ASP A 429 14.76 15.64 -34.19
C ASP A 429 13.57 15.52 -33.24
N ILE A 430 13.79 15.74 -31.93
CA ILE A 430 12.72 15.78 -30.91
C ILE A 430 11.72 16.89 -31.21
N LYS A 431 12.19 18.09 -31.57
CA LYS A 431 11.31 19.20 -31.91
C LYS A 431 10.44 18.89 -33.11
N LYS A 432 11.01 18.34 -34.18
CA LYS A 432 10.29 17.96 -35.39
C LYS A 432 9.24 16.90 -35.08
N PHE A 433 9.63 15.85 -34.35
CA PHE A 433 8.71 14.80 -33.94
C PHE A 433 7.53 15.36 -33.11
N VAL A 434 7.79 16.17 -32.09
CA VAL A 434 6.71 16.75 -31.26
C VAL A 434 5.83 17.69 -32.09
N SER A 435 6.42 18.49 -32.99
CA SER A 435 5.67 19.46 -33.78
C SER A 435 4.75 18.83 -34.82
N THR A 436 5.02 17.59 -35.21
CA THR A 436 4.18 16.84 -36.15
C THR A 436 3.32 15.85 -35.37
N THR A 437 3.93 14.84 -34.77
CA THR A 437 3.23 13.72 -34.15
C THR A 437 2.33 14.14 -32.98
N PHE A 438 2.73 15.07 -32.11
CA PHE A 438 1.86 15.46 -30.99
C PHE A 438 0.70 16.36 -31.42
N VAL A 439 0.84 17.07 -32.54
CA VAL A 439 -0.25 17.85 -33.13
C VAL A 439 -1.24 16.89 -33.80
N ASP A 440 -0.75 15.93 -34.58
CA ASP A 440 -1.56 14.91 -35.26
C ASP A 440 -2.34 14.04 -34.26
N LEU A 441 -1.72 13.67 -33.14
CA LEU A 441 -2.37 12.94 -32.04
C LEU A 441 -3.31 13.82 -31.19
N GLY A 442 -3.39 15.12 -31.46
CA GLY A 442 -4.20 16.07 -30.66
C GLY A 442 -3.69 16.28 -29.24
N PHE A 443 -2.44 15.91 -28.94
CA PHE A 443 -1.84 16.10 -27.62
C PHE A 443 -1.50 17.56 -27.35
N LEU A 444 -1.02 18.28 -28.37
CA LEU A 444 -0.69 19.69 -28.29
C LEU A 444 -1.26 20.43 -29.49
N THR A 445 -1.64 21.69 -29.28
CA THR A 445 -1.90 22.62 -30.39
C THR A 445 -0.59 23.15 -30.97
N ASP A 446 -0.60 23.64 -32.21
CA ASP A 446 0.56 24.33 -32.82
C ASP A 446 1.14 25.43 -31.90
N LYS A 447 0.25 26.20 -31.27
CA LYS A 447 0.64 27.26 -30.32
C LYS A 447 1.39 26.71 -29.11
N GLN A 448 0.87 25.64 -28.50
CA GLN A 448 1.49 24.99 -27.34
C GLN A 448 2.84 24.36 -27.70
N THR A 449 2.94 23.74 -28.88
CA THR A 449 4.21 23.22 -29.41
C THR A 449 5.23 24.33 -29.57
N VAL A 450 4.87 25.44 -30.22
CA VAL A 450 5.76 26.60 -30.38
C VAL A 450 6.21 27.12 -29.00
N GLU A 451 5.30 27.22 -28.03
CA GLU A 451 5.64 27.64 -26.67
C GLU A 451 6.57 26.68 -25.92
N LEU A 452 6.41 25.37 -26.11
CA LEU A 452 7.27 24.36 -25.49
C LEU A 452 8.74 24.53 -25.88
N PHE A 453 9.02 24.90 -27.14
CA PHE A 453 10.38 25.07 -27.66
C PHE A 453 10.89 26.53 -27.66
N LYS A 454 10.03 27.51 -27.31
CA LYS A 454 10.43 28.91 -27.15
C LYS A 454 11.48 29.05 -26.06
N THR A 455 12.44 29.96 -26.27
CA THR A 455 13.41 30.32 -25.23
C THR A 455 12.71 31.20 -24.21
N ARG A 456 12.58 30.76 -22.95
CA ARG A 456 12.18 31.66 -21.86
C ARG A 456 13.25 32.74 -21.74
N ARG A 457 12.91 34.00 -22.02
CA ARG A 457 13.82 35.13 -21.75
C ARG A 457 14.15 35.12 -20.25
N LYS A 458 15.43 35.34 -19.88
CA LYS A 458 15.80 35.62 -18.49
C LYS A 458 14.89 36.75 -17.98
N ARG A 459 14.20 36.56 -16.85
CA ARG A 459 13.58 37.69 -16.16
C ARG A 459 14.70 38.69 -15.86
N LYS A 460 14.49 39.95 -16.25
CA LYS A 460 15.41 41.02 -15.85
C LYS A 460 15.39 41.09 -14.32
N PRO A 461 16.53 41.31 -13.64
CA PRO A 461 16.51 41.60 -12.22
C PRO A 461 15.70 42.89 -12.02
N GLY A 462 14.58 42.82 -11.32
CA GLY A 462 13.75 44.00 -10.99
C GLY A 462 12.28 44.00 -11.42
N GLU A 463 11.64 42.84 -11.60
CA GLU A 463 10.17 42.69 -11.55
C GLU A 463 9.76 41.51 -10.65
#